data_AF-A0A392S606-F1
#
_entry.id   AF-A0A392S606-F1
#
_cell.length_a   1.000
_cell.length_b   1.000
_cell.length_c   1.000
_cell.angle_alpha   90.00
_cell.angle_beta   90.00
_cell.angle_gamma   90.00
#
_symmetry.space_group_name_H-M   'P 1'
#
loop_
_entity.id
_entity.type
_entity.pdbx_description
1 polymer ?
#
loop_
_entity_poly.entity_id
_entity_poly.type
_entity_poly.pdbx_seq_one_letter_code
_entity_poly.pdbx_strand_id
1 'polypeptide(L)' 'MGTLRSFDQFANAVLEGACERVIVGDLYCDIPLGLYVIRGENVVLIGEM' A
#
# COMPACT_ATOMS: atom_id res chain seq x y z
N MET A 1 3.37 0.65 -2.57
CA MET A 1 4.29 -0.47 -2.23
C MET A 1 4.69 -0.34 -0.75
N GLY A 2 5.20 -1.39 -0.11
CA GLY A 2 5.62 -1.37 1.30
C GLY A 2 5.70 -2.77 1.89
N THR A 3 6.24 -2.90 3.09
CA THR A 3 6.28 -4.19 3.82
C THR A 3 4.97 -4.39 4.56
N LEU A 4 4.21 -5.42 4.21
CA LEU A 4 3.00 -5.80 4.95
C LEU A 4 3.38 -6.33 6.33
N ARG A 5 2.96 -5.63 7.38
CA ARG A 5 3.24 -6.00 8.78
C ARG A 5 2.12 -6.78 9.43
N SER A 6 0.87 -6.45 9.10
CA SER A 6 -0.30 -7.18 9.58
C SER A 6 -1.51 -6.90 8.70
N PHE A 7 -2.49 -7.81 8.76
CA PHE A 7 -3.81 -7.64 8.20
C PHE A 7 -4.86 -8.33 9.08
N ASP A 8 -6.14 -8.00 8.91
CA ASP A 8 -7.25 -8.64 9.62
C ASP A 8 -8.28 -9.27 8.65
N GLN A 9 -9.34 -9.90 9.20
CA GLN A 9 -10.38 -10.55 8.39
C GLN A 9 -11.25 -9.58 7.56
N PHE A 10 -11.14 -8.28 7.81
CA PHE A 10 -11.81 -7.23 7.05
C PHE A 10 -10.90 -6.61 5.99
N ALA A 11 -9.70 -7.17 5.78
CA ALA A 11 -8.65 -6.66 4.89
C ALA A 11 -8.11 -5.27 5.28
N ASN A 12 -8.28 -4.83 6.54
CA ASN A 12 -7.48 -3.70 7.02
C ASN A 12 -6.02 -4.12 7.06
N ALA A 13 -5.11 -3.23 6.64
CA ALA A 13 -3.69 -3.57 6.48
C ALA A 13 -2.78 -2.50 7.10
N VAL A 14 -1.69 -2.95 7.70
CA VAL A 14 -0.59 -2.10 8.17
C VAL A 14 0.61 -2.30 7.26
N LEU A 15 1.03 -1.22 6.59
CA LEU A 15 2.23 -1.19 5.75
C LEU A 15 3.31 -0.36 6.43
N GLU A 16 4.50 -0.92 6.57
CA GLU A 16 5.69 -0.18 6.98
C GLU A 16 6.55 0.17 5.76
N GLY A 17 7.16 1.35 5.76
CA GLY A 17 7.93 1.84 4.62
C GLY A 17 7.06 2.01 3.37
N ALA A 18 5.79 2.36 3.57
CA ALA A 18 4.84 2.55 2.50
C ALA A 18 5.28 3.69 1.58
N CYS A 19 5.12 3.48 0.27
CA CYS A 19 5.18 4.53 -0.74
C CYS A 19 3.93 4.48 -1.64
N GLU A 20 3.42 5.66 -1.96
CA GLU A 20 2.43 5.85 -3.01
C GLU A 20 3.16 6.00 -4.34
N ARG A 21 2.72 5.23 -5.35
CA ARG A 21 3.28 5.31 -6.70
C ARG A 21 2.24 5.91 -7.64
N VAL A 22 2.58 7.04 -8.24
CA VAL A 22 1.77 7.67 -9.29
C VAL A 22 2.37 7.31 -10.64
N ILE A 23 1.55 6.81 -11.57
CA ILE A 23 1.98 6.35 -12.90
C ILE A 23 1.36 7.27 -13.96
N VAL A 24 2.18 7.74 -14.91
CA VAL A 24 1.75 8.55 -16.07
C VAL A 24 2.42 8.00 -17.33
N GLY A 25 1.69 7.22 -18.11
CA GLY A 25 2.27 6.48 -19.25
C GLY A 25 3.31 5.47 -18.77
N ASP A 26 4.52 5.52 -19.35
CA ASP A 26 5.65 4.66 -19.00
C ASP A 26 6.52 5.23 -17.85
N LEU A 27 6.09 6.34 -17.24
CA LEU A 27 6.81 7.00 -16.15
C LEU A 27 6.09 6.79 -14.82
N TYR A 28 6.85 6.79 -13.72
CA TYR A 28 6.30 6.76 -12.37
C TYR A 28 7.08 7.67 -11.42
N CYS A 29 6.41 8.08 -10.34
CA CYS A 29 7.01 8.79 -9.21
C CYS A 29 6.54 8.13 -7.91
N ASP A 30 7.47 7.97 -6.95
CA ASP A 30 7.20 7.41 -5.63
C ASP A 30 7.21 8.52 -4.57
N ILE A 31 6.15 8.57 -3.77
CA ILE A 31 5.98 9.50 -2.65
C ILE A 31 6.07 8.69 -1.35
N PRO A 32 7.03 8.96 -0.45
CA PRO A 32 7.16 8.23 0.80
C PRO A 32 6.04 8.58 1.78
N LEU A 33 5.41 7.56 2.35
CA LEU A 33 4.33 7.68 3.34
C LEU A 33 4.74 7.17 4.73
N GLY A 34 5.71 6.25 4.81
CA GLY A 34 6.20 5.71 6.09
C GLY A 34 5.30 4.60 6.63
N LEU A 35 4.75 4.75 7.84
CA LEU A 35 3.81 3.79 8.42
C LEU A 35 2.39 4.15 8.01
N TYR A 36 1.68 3.23 7.35
CA TYR A 36 0.36 3.49 6.78
C TYR A 36 -0.65 2.43 7.22
N VAL A 37 -1.83 2.88 7.67
CA VAL A 37 -2.96 2.00 8.04
C VAL A 37 -4.06 2.17 7.01
N ILE A 38 -4.38 1.11 6.30
CA ILE A 38 -5.36 1.10 5.21
C ILE A 38 -6.64 0.43 5.71
N ARG A 39 -7.78 1.09 5.50
CA ARG A 39 -9.10 0.49 5.74
C ARG A 39 -9.45 -0.47 4.62
N GLY A 40 -9.90 -1.68 4.97
CA GLY A 40 -10.13 -2.77 4.02
C GLY A 40 -11.20 -2.49 2.97
N GLU A 41 -12.18 -1.66 3.28
CA GLU A 41 -13.19 -1.19 2.30
C GLU A 41 -12.60 -0.40 1.12
N ASN A 42 -11.38 0.14 1.28
CA ASN A 42 -10.65 0.87 0.24
C ASN A 42 -9.61 -0.02 -0.47
N VAL A 43 -9.51 -1.30 -0.12
CA VAL A 43 -8.55 -2.24 -0.71
C VAL A 43 -9.19 -2.94 -1.91
N VAL A 44 -8.59 -2.76 -3.09
CA VAL A 44 -9.01 -3.48 -4.31
C VAL A 44 -8.28 -4.82 -4.43
N LEU A 45 -6.96 -4.83 -4.26
CA LEU A 45 -6.12 -6.02 -4.33
C LEU A 45 -4.83 -5.80 -3.52
N ILE A 46 -4.33 -6.87 -2.89
CA ILE A 46 -3.01 -6.94 -2.25
C ILE A 46 -2.25 -8.07 -2.93
N GLY A 47 -1.01 -7.80 -3.35
CA GLY A 47 -0.13 -8.78 -3.99
C GLY A 47 1.28 -8.72 -3.40
N GLU A 48 1.93 -9.88 -3.33
CA GLU A 48 3.36 -10.01 -3.04
C GLU A 48 4.16 -9.71 -4.32
N MET A 49 5.33 -9.10 -4.17
CA MET A 49 6.24 -8.72 -5.26
C MET A 49 7.51 -9.55 -5.22
#